data_AF-A0A959T9L7-F1
#
_entry.id   AF-A0A959T9L7-F1
#
_cell.length_a   1.000
_cell.length_b   1.000
_cell.length_c   1.000
_cell.angle_alpha   90.00
_cell.angle_beta   90.00
_cell.angle_gamma   90.00
#
_symmetry.space_group_name_H-M   'P 1'
#
loop_
_entity.id
_entity.type
_entity.pdbx_description
1 polymer ?
#
loop_
_entity_poly.entity_id
_entity_poly.type
_entity_poly.pdbx_seq_one_letter_code
_entity_poly.pdbx_strand_id
1 'polypeptide(L)'
;MTGVCGASTSDDVVIDVYPTVMPVASNVVLPAPGSATLTATGDSIVWYDVAMGGSPVGYGSPWNSPVVTSPTSFWCSNVASYGGGTSYGGAVDNTVDGQYHGNGNNWQVFTANEPFTIRSVKVYANGAGAREIGLVDMDNGTTVVQGSFTVPNGES
;
A
#
# COMPACT_ATOMS: atom_id res chain seq x y z
N MET A 1 30.50 42.49 -10.58
CA MET A 1 29.65 41.64 -9.74
C MET A 1 28.24 41.73 -10.30
N THR A 2 27.83 40.76 -11.11
CA THR A 2 26.50 40.70 -11.71
C THR A 2 25.94 39.33 -11.39
N GLY A 3 25.05 39.28 -10.40
CA GLY A 3 24.37 38.05 -9.97
C GLY A 3 23.44 37.59 -11.08
N VAL A 4 23.71 36.40 -11.61
CA VAL A 4 22.80 35.69 -12.50
C VAL A 4 21.69 35.13 -11.62
N CYS A 5 20.48 35.71 -11.69
CA CYS A 5 19.28 35.02 -11.22
C CYS A 5 19.01 33.89 -12.21
N GLY A 6 19.49 32.68 -11.88
CA GLY A 6 19.04 31.48 -12.56
C GLY A 6 17.53 31.36 -12.34
N ALA A 7 16.77 31.35 -13.43
CA ALA A 7 15.34 31.04 -13.37
C ALA A 7 15.19 29.56 -13.05
N SER A 8 15.28 29.19 -11.77
CA SER A 8 14.87 27.87 -11.31
C SER A 8 13.35 27.81 -11.44
N THR A 9 12.86 27.10 -12.44
CA THR A 9 11.46 26.68 -12.49
C THR A 9 11.40 25.38 -11.68
N SER A 10 10.52 25.34 -10.68
CA SER A 10 10.23 24.11 -9.95
C SER A 10 9.42 23.18 -10.85
N ASP A 11 9.68 21.87 -10.77
CA ASP A 11 8.87 20.86 -11.44
C ASP A 11 7.39 20.97 -11.04
N ASP A 12 6.50 20.58 -11.96
CA ASP A 12 5.06 20.63 -11.74
C ASP A 12 4.66 19.74 -10.55
N VAL A 13 3.88 20.30 -9.62
CA VAL A 13 3.25 19.56 -8.53
C VAL A 13 1.92 19.03 -9.03
N VAL A 14 1.83 17.72 -9.26
CA VAL A 14 0.58 17.04 -9.59
C VAL A 14 -0.15 16.71 -8.28
N ILE A 15 -1.37 17.25 -8.13
CA ILE A 15 -2.26 16.93 -7.01
C ILE A 15 -3.27 15.90 -7.48
N ASP A 16 -3.08 14.64 -7.09
CA ASP A 16 -4.08 13.60 -7.30
C ASP A 16 -5.07 13.59 -6.14
N VAL A 17 -6.33 13.92 -6.42
CA VAL A 17 -7.44 13.79 -5.46
C VAL A 17 -8.12 12.44 -5.68
N TYR A 18 -8.11 11.59 -4.67
CA TYR A 18 -8.72 10.27 -4.73
C TYR A 18 -10.08 10.24 -4.00
N PRO A 19 -11.21 10.19 -4.73
CA PRO A 19 -12.54 10.31 -4.12
C PRO A 19 -13.06 8.97 -3.60
N THR A 20 -13.16 8.77 -2.28
CA THR A 20 -13.86 7.58 -1.74
C THR A 20 -15.34 7.58 -2.12
N VAL A 21 -15.80 6.54 -2.82
CA VAL A 21 -17.22 6.34 -3.11
C VAL A 21 -17.91 5.79 -1.87
N MET A 22 -19.01 6.41 -1.44
CA MET A 22 -19.82 5.89 -0.34
C MET A 22 -20.43 4.53 -0.74
N PRO A 23 -20.49 3.55 0.17
CA PRO A 23 -21.12 2.29 -0.12
C PRO A 23 -22.62 2.49 -0.38
N VAL A 24 -23.16 1.78 -1.37
CA VAL A 24 -24.60 1.75 -1.63
C VAL A 24 -25.13 0.38 -1.23
N ALA A 25 -26.09 0.35 -0.30
CA ALA A 25 -26.76 -0.86 0.16
C ALA A 25 -28.28 -0.74 -0.05
N SER A 26 -28.94 -1.88 -0.18
CA SER A 26 -30.40 -1.97 -0.31
C SER A 26 -31.02 -2.65 0.91
N ASN A 27 -32.25 -2.26 1.23
CA ASN A 27 -33.02 -2.89 2.30
C ASN A 27 -33.45 -4.30 1.88
N VAL A 28 -33.44 -5.22 2.84
CA VAL A 28 -33.93 -6.59 2.67
C VAL A 28 -35.15 -6.79 3.56
N VAL A 29 -36.21 -7.37 3.01
CA VAL A 29 -37.44 -7.70 3.75
C VAL A 29 -37.49 -9.20 3.96
N LEU A 30 -37.60 -9.63 5.22
CA LEU A 30 -37.76 -11.03 5.58
C LEU A 30 -39.25 -11.33 5.87
N PRO A 31 -39.80 -12.46 5.38
CA PRO A 31 -41.19 -12.84 5.63
C PRO A 31 -41.42 -13.41 7.04
N ALA A 32 -40.37 -13.84 7.73
CA ALA A 32 -40.37 -14.36 9.09
C ALA A 32 -39.00 -14.09 9.75
N PRO A 33 -38.87 -14.22 11.09
CA PRO A 33 -37.59 -14.09 11.75
C PRO A 33 -36.52 -15.01 11.12
N GLY A 34 -35.35 -14.45 10.82
CA GLY A 34 -34.32 -15.15 10.07
C GLY A 34 -33.06 -14.31 9.86
N SER A 35 -32.07 -14.88 9.17
CA SER A 35 -30.88 -14.17 8.71
C SER A 35 -31.17 -13.49 7.37
N ALA A 36 -30.73 -12.25 7.20
CA ALA A 36 -30.81 -11.53 5.93
C ALA A 36 -29.45 -11.52 5.23
N THR A 37 -29.44 -11.80 3.93
CA THR A 37 -28.26 -11.60 3.08
C THR A 37 -28.25 -10.15 2.60
N LEU A 38 -27.34 -9.34 3.14
CA LEU A 38 -27.16 -7.94 2.78
C LEU A 38 -26.09 -7.81 1.70
N THR A 39 -26.38 -6.97 0.71
CA THR A 39 -25.45 -6.65 -0.38
C THR A 39 -25.17 -5.15 -0.37
N ALA A 40 -23.89 -4.80 -0.48
CA ALA A 40 -23.42 -3.44 -0.67
C ALA A 40 -22.43 -3.36 -1.85
N THR A 41 -22.39 -2.22 -2.52
CA THR A 41 -21.43 -1.94 -3.60
C THR A 41 -20.36 -0.99 -3.10
N GLY A 42 -19.08 -1.36 -3.26
CA GLY A 42 -17.87 -0.62 -2.88
C GLY A 42 -16.63 -1.51 -3.03
N ASP A 43 -15.44 -0.94 -2.82
CA ASP A 43 -14.16 -1.63 -2.97
C ASP A 43 -13.93 -2.64 -1.84
N SER A 44 -14.04 -2.17 -0.59
CA SER A 44 -13.84 -2.99 0.60
C SER A 44 -14.93 -2.67 1.61
N ILE A 45 -15.95 -3.53 1.65
CA ILE A 45 -17.12 -3.34 2.50
C ILE A 45 -16.87 -3.91 3.89
N VAL A 46 -17.19 -3.10 4.90
CA VAL A 46 -17.18 -3.50 6.32
C VAL A 46 -18.57 -3.24 6.91
N TRP A 47 -19.10 -4.20 7.66
CA TRP A 47 -20.44 -4.12 8.27
C TRP A 47 -20.37 -3.85 9.77
N TYR A 48 -21.34 -3.09 10.28
CA TYR A 48 -21.46 -2.66 11.68
C TYR A 48 -22.90 -2.78 12.17
N ASP A 49 -23.07 -3.03 13.46
CA ASP A 49 -24.34 -3.05 14.19
C ASP A 49 -24.69 -1.71 14.86
N VAL A 50 -23.79 -0.73 14.79
CA VAL A 50 -23.99 0.64 15.26
C VAL A 50 -23.49 1.65 14.24
N ALA A 51 -24.08 2.86 14.25
CA ALA A 51 -23.75 3.90 13.27
C ALA A 51 -22.34 4.48 13.39
N MET A 52 -21.78 4.55 14.62
CA MET A 52 -20.48 5.17 14.89
C MET A 52 -19.79 4.49 16.08
N GLY A 53 -18.47 4.35 16.03
CA GLY A 53 -17.64 3.90 17.16
C GLY A 53 -17.73 2.42 17.53
N GLY A 54 -18.42 1.60 16.73
CA GLY A 54 -18.52 0.15 16.94
C GLY A 54 -17.38 -0.66 16.32
N SER A 55 -17.31 -1.95 16.69
CA SER A 55 -16.44 -2.93 16.04
C SER A 55 -17.14 -3.55 14.82
N PRO A 56 -16.37 -3.99 13.81
CA PRO A 56 -16.94 -4.64 12.63
C PRO A 56 -17.58 -5.98 13.01
N VAL A 57 -18.79 -6.21 12.50
CA VAL A 57 -19.54 -7.48 12.66
C VAL A 57 -19.41 -8.40 11.44
N GLY A 58 -18.83 -7.89 10.35
CA GLY A 58 -18.63 -8.64 9.12
C GLY A 58 -17.88 -7.88 8.04
N TYR A 59 -17.47 -8.60 7.00
CA TYR A 59 -16.72 -8.08 5.86
C TYR A 59 -17.29 -8.61 4.55
N GLY A 60 -17.12 -7.82 3.49
CA GLY A 60 -17.46 -8.21 2.13
C GLY A 60 -18.92 -7.99 1.75
N SER A 61 -19.23 -8.40 0.53
CA SER A 61 -20.57 -8.36 -0.06
C SER A 61 -20.70 -9.55 -1.01
N PRO A 62 -21.69 -10.46 -0.82
CA PRO A 62 -22.73 -10.42 0.19
C PRO A 62 -22.25 -10.75 1.61
N TRP A 63 -22.97 -10.27 2.62
CA TRP A 63 -22.80 -10.62 4.04
C TRP A 63 -24.12 -11.12 4.64
N ASN A 64 -24.07 -12.16 5.47
CA ASN A 64 -25.26 -12.69 6.15
C ASN A 64 -25.34 -12.15 7.59
N SER A 65 -26.45 -11.48 7.91
CA SER A 65 -26.68 -10.96 9.25
C SER A 65 -26.94 -12.09 10.26
N PRO A 66 -26.76 -11.82 11.57
CA PRO A 66 -27.39 -12.63 12.61
C PRO A 66 -28.92 -12.71 12.42
N VAL A 67 -29.55 -13.67 13.10
CA VAL A 67 -31.01 -13.82 13.07
C VAL A 67 -31.67 -12.60 13.72
N VAL A 68 -32.53 -11.94 12.95
CA VAL A 68 -33.31 -10.78 13.41
C VAL A 68 -34.78 -11.16 13.57
N THR A 69 -35.39 -10.71 14.67
CA THR A 69 -36.80 -10.96 15.02
C THR A 69 -37.67 -9.70 14.93
N SER A 70 -37.05 -8.53 14.78
CA SER A 70 -37.68 -7.22 14.63
C SER A 70 -36.88 -6.36 13.62
N PRO A 71 -37.45 -5.24 13.11
CA PRO A 71 -36.73 -4.34 12.21
C PRO A 71 -35.41 -3.87 12.83
N THR A 72 -34.29 -4.30 12.24
CA THR A 72 -32.93 -4.04 12.73
C THR A 72 -32.15 -3.34 11.62
N SER A 73 -31.43 -2.28 11.97
CA SER A 73 -30.57 -1.54 11.04
C SER A 73 -29.14 -2.05 11.15
N PHE A 74 -28.49 -2.22 10.00
CA PHE A 74 -27.06 -2.46 9.89
C PHE A 74 -26.44 -1.32 9.08
N TRP A 75 -25.21 -0.97 9.41
CA TRP A 75 -24.45 0.07 8.72
C TRP A 75 -23.30 -0.58 7.95
N CYS A 76 -22.95 -0.03 6.79
CA CYS A 76 -21.77 -0.45 6.06
C CYS A 76 -20.88 0.75 5.76
N SER A 77 -19.57 0.53 5.75
CA SER A 77 -18.58 1.48 5.26
C SER A 77 -17.88 0.90 4.03
N ASN A 78 -17.39 1.78 3.16
CA ASN A 78 -16.48 1.43 2.09
C ASN A 78 -15.10 1.99 2.42
N VAL A 79 -14.07 1.15 2.33
CA VAL A 79 -12.68 1.60 2.38
C VAL A 79 -12.12 1.51 0.96
N ALA A 80 -11.97 2.66 0.32
CA ALA A 80 -11.24 2.77 -0.93
C ALA A 80 -9.74 2.86 -0.63
N SER A 81 -8.96 1.88 -1.10
CA SER A 81 -7.50 1.92 -1.01
C SER A 81 -6.93 2.45 -2.31
N TYR A 82 -6.42 3.67 -2.26
CA TYR A 82 -5.64 4.24 -3.35
C TYR A 82 -4.18 3.86 -3.12
N GLY A 83 -3.63 3.03 -4.00
CA GLY A 83 -2.20 2.85 -4.04
C GLY A 83 -1.59 4.20 -4.40
N GLY A 84 -0.73 4.75 -3.53
CA GLY A 84 0.10 5.89 -3.92
C GLY A 84 0.81 5.59 -5.25
N GLY A 85 1.05 6.64 -6.05
CA GLY A 85 1.76 6.50 -7.32
C GLY A 85 3.06 5.69 -7.14
N THR A 86 3.44 4.92 -8.17
CA THR A 86 4.73 4.23 -8.14
C THR A 86 5.82 5.25 -8.48
N SER A 87 6.70 5.52 -7.52
CA SER A 87 7.91 6.31 -7.75
C SER A 87 9.12 5.39 -7.84
N TYR A 88 10.08 5.77 -8.68
CA TYR A 88 11.36 5.09 -8.82
C TYR A 88 12.45 5.98 -8.24
N GLY A 89 13.28 5.42 -7.35
CA GLY A 89 14.47 6.08 -6.80
C GLY A 89 15.75 5.35 -7.19
N GLY A 90 16.90 5.89 -6.79
CA GLY A 90 18.21 5.30 -7.05
C GLY A 90 18.71 5.50 -8.49
N ALA A 91 19.80 4.82 -8.84
CA ALA A 91 20.36 4.85 -10.20
C ALA A 91 19.52 4.00 -11.16
N VAL A 92 19.32 4.51 -12.38
CA VAL A 92 18.51 3.85 -13.42
C VAL A 92 19.23 2.63 -14.02
N ASP A 93 20.56 2.72 -14.10
CA ASP A 93 21.45 1.69 -14.61
C ASP A 93 22.78 1.66 -13.82
N ASN A 94 23.68 0.76 -14.22
CA ASN A 94 25.02 0.62 -13.65
C ASN A 94 26.11 1.29 -14.53
N THR A 95 25.75 2.18 -15.44
CA THR A 95 26.68 2.78 -16.41
C THR A 95 27.52 3.92 -15.83
N VAL A 96 27.09 4.48 -14.70
CA VAL A 96 27.80 5.54 -13.96
C VAL A 96 28.21 4.99 -12.58
N ASP A 97 29.52 4.89 -12.34
CA ASP A 97 30.15 4.56 -11.04
C ASP A 97 29.53 3.38 -10.25
N GLY A 98 29.30 2.26 -10.93
CA GLY A 98 28.94 0.98 -10.30
C GLY A 98 30.13 0.04 -10.10
N GLN A 99 30.30 -0.52 -8.91
CA GLN A 99 31.21 -1.65 -8.67
C GLN A 99 30.42 -2.85 -8.14
N TYR A 100 30.85 -4.07 -8.50
CA TYR A 100 30.35 -5.27 -7.86
C TYR A 100 30.98 -5.39 -6.47
N HIS A 101 30.16 -5.23 -5.43
CA HIS A 101 30.61 -5.33 -4.05
C HIS A 101 30.76 -6.80 -3.63
N GLY A 102 31.94 -7.16 -3.11
CA GLY A 102 32.22 -8.51 -2.59
C GLY A 102 31.91 -8.68 -1.10
N ASN A 103 31.51 -7.60 -0.43
CA ASN A 103 31.20 -7.49 0.98
C ASN A 103 29.70 -7.18 1.17
N GLY A 104 29.06 -7.85 2.12
CA GLY A 104 27.59 -7.89 2.29
C GLY A 104 26.94 -6.61 2.83
N ASN A 105 27.65 -5.49 2.93
CA ASN A 105 27.16 -4.27 3.57
C ASN A 105 27.15 -3.10 2.57
N ASN A 106 26.26 -3.17 1.59
CA ASN A 106 25.98 -2.08 0.66
C ASN A 106 24.50 -1.69 0.75
N TRP A 107 24.22 -0.39 0.76
CA TRP A 107 22.88 0.14 1.00
C TRP A 107 22.57 1.28 0.03
N GLN A 108 21.35 1.29 -0.48
CA GLN A 108 20.74 2.51 -0.99
C GLN A 108 20.09 3.25 0.19
N VAL A 109 20.37 4.54 0.32
CA VAL A 109 19.81 5.36 1.39
C VAL A 109 18.73 6.27 0.81
N PHE A 110 17.58 6.28 1.46
CA PHE A 110 16.48 7.17 1.13
C PHE A 110 15.83 7.68 2.42
N THR A 111 15.11 8.80 2.33
CA THR A 111 14.30 9.33 3.43
C THR A 111 12.82 9.06 3.16
N ALA A 112 12.15 8.44 4.13
CA ALA A 112 10.70 8.18 4.09
C ALA A 112 9.95 9.38 4.68
N ASN A 113 9.54 10.34 3.85
CA ASN A 113 8.77 11.52 4.33
C ASN A 113 7.29 11.21 4.58
N GLU A 114 6.77 10.13 3.98
CA GLU A 114 5.40 9.63 4.12
C GLU A 114 5.42 8.10 4.16
N PRO A 115 4.38 7.43 4.72
CA PRO A 115 4.28 5.97 4.68
C PRO A 115 4.19 5.46 3.23
N PHE A 116 5.02 4.46 2.88
CA PHE A 116 4.99 3.84 1.57
C PHE A 116 5.33 2.35 1.63
N THR A 117 5.18 1.64 0.51
CA THR A 117 5.56 0.23 0.36
C THR A 117 6.65 0.10 -0.70
N ILE A 118 7.76 -0.55 -0.36
CA ILE A 118 8.75 -0.97 -1.35
C ILE A 118 8.15 -2.13 -2.16
N ARG A 119 7.91 -1.90 -3.45
CA ARG A 119 7.35 -2.91 -4.36
C ARG A 119 8.42 -3.79 -5.01
N SER A 120 9.54 -3.20 -5.40
CA SER A 120 10.62 -3.88 -6.10
C SER A 120 11.93 -3.14 -5.91
N VAL A 121 13.04 -3.87 -6.06
CA VAL A 121 14.39 -3.32 -6.17
C VAL A 121 15.03 -3.90 -7.43
N LYS A 122 15.89 -3.13 -8.07
CA LYS A 122 16.71 -3.59 -9.20
C LYS A 122 18.11 -3.92 -8.70
N VAL A 123 18.66 -5.07 -9.08
CA VAL A 123 19.98 -5.54 -8.66
C VAL A 123 20.82 -5.94 -9.87
N TYR A 124 22.07 -5.45 -9.92
CA TYR A 124 23.07 -5.88 -10.90
C TYR A 124 24.09 -6.81 -10.24
N ALA A 125 24.15 -8.05 -10.70
CA ALA A 125 24.89 -9.14 -10.09
C ALA A 125 26.01 -9.68 -11.00
N ASN A 126 27.22 -9.86 -10.46
CA ASN A 126 28.33 -10.54 -11.15
C ASN A 126 28.44 -12.00 -10.70
N GLY A 127 27.50 -12.81 -11.17
CA GLY A 127 27.34 -14.23 -10.82
C GLY A 127 25.96 -14.51 -10.22
N ALA A 128 25.35 -15.63 -10.61
CA ALA A 128 24.10 -16.08 -10.03
C ALA A 128 24.33 -16.59 -8.60
N GLY A 129 23.43 -16.26 -7.67
CA GLY A 129 23.55 -16.70 -6.28
C GLY A 129 22.47 -16.13 -5.36
N ALA A 130 22.35 -16.73 -4.18
CA ALA A 130 21.48 -16.22 -3.11
C ALA A 130 22.08 -14.95 -2.50
N ARG A 131 21.27 -13.90 -2.38
CA ARG A 131 21.65 -12.60 -1.82
C ARG A 131 20.65 -12.23 -0.74
N GLU A 132 21.16 -11.78 0.40
CA GLU A 132 20.32 -11.16 1.42
C GLU A 132 19.94 -9.75 0.97
N ILE A 133 18.65 -9.47 0.94
CA ILE A 133 18.09 -8.16 0.65
C ILE A 133 17.21 -7.80 1.84
N GLY A 134 17.46 -6.65 2.44
CA GLY A 134 16.73 -6.18 3.60
C GLY A 134 16.58 -4.67 3.64
N LEU A 135 15.63 -4.23 4.46
CA LEU A 135 15.42 -2.85 4.82
C LEU A 135 15.92 -2.65 6.24
N VAL A 136 16.82 -1.68 6.41
CA VAL A 136 17.40 -1.33 7.70
C VAL A 136 17.04 0.11 8.01
N ASP A 137 16.56 0.33 9.23
CA ASP A 137 16.39 1.66 9.80
C ASP A 137 17.78 2.21 10.17
N MET A 138 18.22 3.25 9.48
CA MET A 138 19.56 3.82 9.66
C MET A 138 19.73 4.57 10.99
N ASP A 139 18.65 5.03 11.62
CA ASP A 139 18.75 5.82 12.85
C ASP A 139 19.13 4.95 14.06
N ASN A 140 18.72 3.69 14.05
CA ASN A 140 18.96 2.73 15.14
C ASN A 140 19.66 1.44 14.70
N GLY A 141 19.92 1.25 13.40
CA GLY A 141 20.57 0.06 12.83
C GLY A 141 19.69 -1.20 12.83
N THR A 142 18.39 -1.08 13.14
CA THR A 142 17.48 -2.23 13.23
C THR A 142 17.10 -2.68 11.83
N THR A 143 17.21 -3.99 11.58
CA THR A 143 16.64 -4.59 10.36
C THR A 143 15.13 -4.69 10.51
N VAL A 144 14.41 -3.94 9.66
CA VAL A 144 12.95 -3.91 9.62
C VAL A 144 12.44 -5.20 8.98
N VAL A 145 13.06 -5.62 7.87
CA VAL A 145 12.76 -6.86 7.17
C VAL A 145 13.99 -7.31 6.39
N GLN A 146 14.20 -8.62 6.28
CA GLN A 146 15.22 -9.22 5.41
C GLN A 146 14.74 -10.52 4.80
N GLY A 147 15.28 -10.88 3.64
CA GLY A 147 15.07 -12.17 3.00
C GLY A 147 16.26 -12.56 2.13
N SER A 148 16.41 -13.87 1.90
CA SER A 148 17.40 -14.42 0.97
C SER A 148 16.74 -14.72 -0.37
N PHE A 149 17.25 -14.09 -1.44
CA PHE A 149 16.69 -14.17 -2.78
C PHE A 149 17.73 -14.71 -3.75
N THR A 150 17.37 -15.68 -4.58
CA THR A 150 18.24 -16.15 -5.66
C THR A 150 18.20 -15.13 -6.79
N VAL A 151 19.31 -14.44 -7.01
CA VAL A 151 19.46 -13.41 -8.03
C VAL A 151 20.37 -13.94 -9.16
N PRO A 152 19.90 -13.97 -10.41
CA PRO A 152 20.69 -14.33 -11.60
C PRO A 152 21.97 -13.51 -11.80
N ASN A 153 22.80 -13.91 -12.77
CA ASN A 153 23.89 -13.07 -13.26
C ASN A 153 23.31 -11.95 -14.16
N GLY A 154 23.71 -10.70 -13.95
CA GLY A 154 23.21 -9.53 -14.68
C GLY A 154 22.16 -8.73 -13.91
N GLU A 155 21.28 -8.06 -14.66
CA GLU A 155 20.17 -7.25 -14.12
C GLU A 155 19.01 -8.15 -13.65
N SER A 156 18.38 -7.79 -12.53
CA SER A 156 17.20 -8.47 -11.95
C SER A 156 16.32 -7.51 -11.18
#